data_AF-A0A2Z6R3Q6-F1
#
_entry.id   AF-A0A2Z6R3Q6-F1
#
_cell.length_a   1.000
_cell.length_b   1.000
_cell.length_c   1.000
_cell.angle_alpha   90.00
_cell.angle_beta   90.00
_cell.angle_gamma   90.00
#
_symmetry.space_group_name_H-M   'P 1'
#
loop_
_entity.id
_entity.type
_entity.pdbx_description
1 polymer ?
#
loop_
_entity_poly.entity_id
_entity_poly.type
_entity_poly.pdbx_seq_one_letter_code
_entity_poly.pdbx_strand_id
1 'polypeptide(L)'
;MTRYTSQLFPFTLIITFVFIIFTSIISAAEITSNCTIEGYVEFFPEYNKDSLSGVITFREEPEEEFKVSVDGIFTTDIGIDGIKNEDGNLRYKAELYDENEVFLYDLTNSVFNNAIELVTFEKQYIDLQICGSDSIINKVVVIKRDGEEIARAEIYKLLDYTYSDEEGYY
;
A
#
# COMPACT_ATOMS: atom_id res chain seq x y z
N MET A 1 -77.95 -16.18 -8.93
CA MET A 1 -76.55 -16.66 -8.92
C MET A 1 -75.64 -15.50 -9.30
N THR A 2 -74.86 -15.01 -8.35
CA THR A 2 -73.95 -13.86 -8.46
C THR A 2 -72.51 -14.37 -8.43
N ARG A 3 -71.66 -13.94 -9.37
CA ARG A 3 -70.18 -13.89 -9.24
C ARG A 3 -69.67 -12.71 -10.07
N TYR A 4 -69.48 -11.56 -9.44
CA TYR A 4 -68.19 -11.04 -8.94
C TYR A 4 -67.14 -10.85 -10.03
N THR A 5 -67.16 -9.63 -10.58
CA THR A 5 -66.10 -8.96 -11.33
C THR A 5 -64.86 -8.80 -10.46
N SER A 6 -63.73 -9.40 -10.86
CA SER A 6 -62.45 -9.25 -10.19
C SER A 6 -61.75 -7.98 -10.64
N GLN A 7 -61.86 -6.93 -9.85
CA GLN A 7 -61.09 -5.70 -9.99
C GLN A 7 -59.75 -5.91 -9.25
N LEU A 8 -58.68 -6.15 -10.00
CA LEU A 8 -57.32 -6.22 -9.45
C LEU A 8 -56.89 -4.79 -9.07
N PHE A 9 -56.64 -4.61 -7.77
CA PHE A 9 -56.40 -3.33 -7.11
C PHE A 9 -55.06 -2.70 -7.55
N PRO A 10 -55.00 -1.37 -7.76
CA PRO A 10 -53.79 -0.63 -8.16
C PRO A 10 -52.71 -0.50 -7.08
N PHE A 11 -52.93 -1.04 -5.88
CA PHE A 11 -52.03 -0.87 -4.73
C PHE A 11 -50.75 -1.73 -4.79
N THR A 12 -50.76 -2.87 -5.49
CA THR A 12 -49.58 -3.75 -5.60
C THR A 12 -48.45 -3.13 -6.43
N LEU A 13 -48.78 -2.31 -7.43
CA LEU A 13 -47.81 -1.69 -8.33
C LEU A 13 -47.03 -0.54 -7.64
N ILE A 14 -47.69 0.16 -6.71
CA ILE A 14 -47.08 1.24 -5.93
C ILE A 14 -46.05 0.69 -4.92
N ILE A 15 -46.35 -0.45 -4.28
CA ILE A 15 -45.45 -1.07 -3.29
C ILE A 15 -44.16 -1.58 -3.97
N THR A 16 -44.24 -2.15 -5.17
CA THR A 16 -43.04 -2.57 -5.92
C THR A 16 -42.18 -1.39 -6.35
N PHE A 17 -42.79 -0.24 -6.70
CA PHE A 17 -42.04 0.94 -7.14
C PHE A 17 -41.30 1.60 -5.97
N VAL A 18 -41.92 1.67 -4.79
CA VAL A 18 -41.27 2.21 -3.57
C VAL A 18 -40.12 1.31 -3.11
N PHE A 19 -40.25 -0.02 -3.22
CA PHE A 19 -39.15 -0.93 -2.89
C PHE A 19 -37.95 -0.79 -3.82
N ILE A 20 -38.17 -0.63 -5.14
CA ILE A 20 -37.09 -0.44 -6.13
C ILE A 20 -36.36 0.89 -5.89
N ILE A 21 -37.09 1.96 -5.55
CA ILE A 21 -36.50 3.27 -5.23
C ILE A 21 -35.68 3.19 -3.93
N PHE A 22 -36.17 2.50 -2.89
CA PHE A 22 -35.39 2.34 -1.65
C PHE A 22 -34.15 1.45 -1.82
N THR A 23 -34.19 0.43 -2.69
CA THR A 23 -32.98 -0.37 -2.99
C THR A 23 -31.95 0.35 -3.87
N SER A 24 -32.35 1.40 -4.59
CA SER A 24 -31.44 2.19 -5.43
C SER A 24 -30.84 3.41 -4.73
N ILE A 25 -31.27 3.73 -3.50
CA ILE A 25 -30.71 4.80 -2.66
C ILE A 25 -29.73 4.25 -1.59
N ILE A 26 -29.28 3.00 -1.72
CA ILE A 26 -27.98 2.62 -1.15
C ILE A 26 -26.92 3.16 -2.12
N SER A 27 -26.89 4.48 -2.26
CA SER A 27 -25.70 5.21 -2.66
C SER A 27 -24.63 4.72 -1.70
N ALA A 28 -23.66 3.98 -2.25
CA ALA A 28 -22.38 3.78 -1.62
C ALA A 28 -21.99 5.14 -1.04
N ALA A 29 -22.00 5.25 0.28
CA ALA A 29 -21.25 6.28 0.93
C ALA A 29 -19.81 5.94 0.54
N GLU A 30 -19.33 6.57 -0.53
CA GLU A 30 -17.91 6.69 -0.77
C GLU A 30 -17.39 7.38 0.48
N ILE A 31 -16.84 6.57 1.39
CA ILE A 31 -16.01 7.06 2.47
C ILE A 31 -14.84 7.70 1.72
N THR A 32 -14.96 9.00 1.45
CA THR A 32 -13.86 9.85 1.02
C THR A 32 -12.93 9.99 2.22
N SER A 33 -12.33 8.89 2.68
CA SER A 33 -11.09 8.98 3.42
C SER A 33 -10.11 9.50 2.38
N ASN A 34 -9.57 10.71 2.58
CA ASN A 34 -8.46 11.19 1.78
C ASN A 34 -7.43 10.07 1.74
N CYS A 35 -7.23 9.49 0.56
CA CYS A 35 -6.31 8.39 0.45
C CYS A 35 -4.89 8.96 0.58
N THR A 36 -4.15 8.49 1.58
CA THR A 36 -2.75 8.83 1.71
C THR A 36 -1.99 8.23 0.52
N ILE A 37 -1.30 9.07 -0.24
CA ILE A 37 -0.44 8.67 -1.36
C ILE A 37 0.94 8.19 -0.92
N GLU A 38 1.13 7.91 0.38
CA GLU A 38 2.40 7.52 0.96
C GLU A 38 2.26 6.28 1.85
N GLY A 39 3.21 5.37 1.67
CA GLY A 39 3.37 4.20 2.50
C GLY A 39 4.83 4.02 2.92
N TYR A 40 5.05 3.24 3.97
CA TYR A 40 6.40 2.91 4.41
C TYR A 40 6.42 1.53 5.04
N VAL A 41 7.62 0.94 5.09
CA VAL A 41 7.92 -0.26 5.86
C VAL A 41 9.24 -0.05 6.57
N GLU A 42 9.32 -0.52 7.81
CA GLU A 42 10.48 -0.37 8.68
C GLU A 42 10.99 -1.74 9.13
N PHE A 43 12.30 -1.90 9.08
CA PHE A 43 13.02 -3.09 9.51
C PHE A 43 13.90 -2.72 10.70
N PHE A 44 13.59 -3.30 11.86
CA PHE A 44 14.40 -3.13 13.06
C PHE A 44 15.40 -4.28 13.20
N PRO A 45 16.66 -3.99 13.54
CA PRO A 45 17.72 -4.99 13.72
C PRO A 45 17.35 -6.15 14.65
N GLU A 46 16.59 -5.87 15.70
CA GLU A 46 16.20 -6.85 16.73
C GLU A 46 15.23 -7.93 16.24
N TYR A 47 14.56 -7.73 15.09
CA TYR A 47 13.58 -8.67 14.53
C TYR A 47 14.08 -9.38 13.26
N ASN A 48 15.37 -9.29 12.92
CA ASN A 48 15.90 -9.98 11.75
C ASN A 48 17.29 -10.58 11.98
N LYS A 49 17.61 -11.62 11.19
CA LYS A 49 18.78 -12.50 11.43
C LYS A 49 20.13 -11.79 11.27
N ASP A 50 20.16 -10.69 10.53
CA ASP A 50 21.40 -10.01 10.12
C ASP A 50 21.55 -8.61 10.73
N SER A 51 20.74 -8.27 11.74
CA SER A 51 20.75 -6.94 12.36
C SER A 51 20.59 -5.79 11.36
N LEU A 52 19.86 -6.03 10.26
CA LEU A 52 19.59 -5.06 9.22
C LEU A 52 18.63 -3.99 9.77
N SER A 53 19.01 -2.73 9.65
CA SER A 53 18.14 -1.59 9.94
C SER A 53 17.79 -0.90 8.63
N GLY A 54 16.53 -0.57 8.41
CA GLY A 54 16.19 0.26 7.26
C GLY A 54 14.73 0.62 7.15
N VAL A 55 14.47 1.58 6.27
CA VAL A 55 13.14 2.05 5.93
C VAL A 55 13.02 2.04 4.41
N ILE A 56 11.88 1.59 3.91
CA ILE A 56 11.48 1.77 2.52
C ILE A 56 10.25 2.67 2.51
N THR A 57 10.28 3.71 1.69
CA THR A 57 9.14 4.60 1.46
C THR A 57 8.59 4.37 0.06
N PHE A 58 7.28 4.53 -0.05
CA PHE A 58 6.51 4.42 -1.28
C PHE A 58 5.70 5.70 -1.42
N ARG A 59 5.79 6.38 -2.55
CA ARG A 59 4.96 7.56 -2.85
C ARG A 59 4.31 7.41 -4.21
N GLU A 60 2.99 7.49 -4.25
CA GLU A 60 2.23 7.51 -5.50
C GLU A 60 2.39 8.89 -6.15
N GLU A 61 2.72 8.91 -7.44
CA GLU A 61 3.04 10.14 -8.16
C GLU A 61 1.77 10.69 -8.82
N PRO A 62 1.35 11.93 -8.49
CA PRO A 62 0.05 12.45 -8.93
C PRO A 62 -0.03 12.72 -10.43
N GLU A 63 1.12 12.83 -11.11
CA GLU A 63 1.22 13.13 -12.54
C GLU A 63 1.25 11.86 -13.41
N GLU A 64 1.49 10.69 -12.81
CA GLU A 64 1.61 9.41 -13.53
C GLU A 64 0.70 8.34 -12.88
N GLU A 65 -0.35 7.95 -13.59
CA GLU A 65 -1.32 6.96 -13.10
C GLU A 65 -0.63 5.62 -12.79
N PHE A 66 -0.88 5.06 -11.59
CA PHE A 66 -0.33 3.79 -11.12
C PHE A 66 1.20 3.73 -11.06
N LYS A 67 1.86 4.88 -10.85
CA LYS A 67 3.30 4.94 -10.61
C LYS A 67 3.58 5.28 -9.16
N VAL A 68 4.36 4.41 -8.53
CA VAL A 68 4.87 4.62 -7.19
C VAL A 68 6.38 4.81 -7.28
N SER A 69 6.90 5.91 -6.74
CA SER A 69 8.33 6.04 -6.48
C SER A 69 8.69 5.29 -5.19
N VAL A 70 9.78 4.52 -5.26
CA VAL A 70 10.30 3.76 -4.12
C VAL A 70 11.67 4.23 -3.76
N ASP A 71 11.86 4.48 -2.47
CA ASP A 71 13.16 4.83 -1.91
C ASP A 71 13.47 3.98 -0.68
N GLY A 72 14.72 3.58 -0.53
CA GLY A 72 15.17 2.67 0.51
C GLY A 72 16.45 3.16 1.15
N ILE A 73 16.47 3.19 2.48
CA ILE A 73 17.67 3.52 3.27
C ILE A 73 17.92 2.36 4.21
N PHE A 74 19.09 1.73 4.09
CA PHE A 74 19.47 0.54 4.85
C PHE A 74 20.89 0.64 5.40
N THR A 75 21.12 -0.01 6.54
CA THR A 75 22.44 -0.20 7.15
C THR A 75 22.50 -1.52 7.89
N THR A 76 23.72 -2.06 8.03
CA THR A 76 24.03 -3.19 8.92
C THR A 76 24.88 -2.70 10.10
N ASP A 77 25.28 -3.62 10.99
CA ASP A 77 26.23 -3.37 12.08
C ASP A 77 27.62 -2.91 11.59
N ILE A 78 28.02 -3.34 10.38
CA ILE A 78 29.23 -2.90 9.68
C ILE A 78 28.96 -1.79 8.66
N GLY A 79 27.79 -1.14 8.72
CA GLY A 79 27.41 -0.02 7.86
C GLY A 79 26.85 -0.45 6.49
N ILE A 80 26.96 0.45 5.50
CA ILE A 80 26.52 0.19 4.11
C ILE A 80 27.39 -0.86 3.41
N ASP A 81 28.64 -1.06 3.85
CA ASP A 81 29.55 -2.04 3.29
C ASP A 81 29.02 -3.47 3.47
N GLY A 82 28.24 -3.72 4.51
CA GLY A 82 27.59 -5.01 4.74
C GLY A 82 26.45 -5.34 3.78
N ILE A 83 26.04 -4.40 2.92
CA ILE A 83 24.98 -4.58 1.90
C ILE A 83 25.55 -5.22 0.62
N LYS A 84 26.86 -5.07 0.36
CA LYS A 84 27.54 -5.68 -0.80
C LYS A 84 28.44 -6.83 -0.37
N ASN A 85 28.72 -7.74 -1.29
CA ASN A 85 29.78 -8.72 -1.15
C ASN A 85 31.14 -8.15 -1.63
N GLU A 86 32.21 -8.94 -1.52
CA GLU A 86 33.57 -8.54 -1.92
C GLU A 86 33.68 -8.22 -3.43
N ASP A 87 32.78 -8.76 -4.25
CA ASP A 87 32.70 -8.52 -5.69
C ASP A 87 31.89 -7.24 -6.03
N GLY A 88 31.33 -6.56 -5.03
CA GLY A 88 30.50 -5.36 -5.20
C GLY A 88 29.03 -5.64 -5.56
N ASN A 89 28.61 -6.90 -5.58
CA ASN A 89 27.22 -7.30 -5.83
C ASN A 89 26.38 -7.17 -4.54
N LEU A 90 25.09 -6.87 -4.68
CA LEU A 90 24.15 -6.84 -3.56
C LEU A 90 24.06 -8.22 -2.88
N ARG A 91 24.20 -8.23 -1.56
CA ARG A 91 24.04 -9.43 -0.71
C ARG A 91 22.56 -9.77 -0.46
N TYR A 92 21.70 -8.75 -0.51
CA TYR A 92 20.29 -8.86 -0.16
C TYR A 92 19.37 -8.68 -1.37
N LYS A 93 18.20 -9.29 -1.28
CA LYS A 93 17.05 -9.01 -2.15
C LYS A 93 15.91 -8.43 -1.34
N ALA A 94 15.12 -7.54 -1.96
CA ALA A 94 13.87 -7.03 -1.41
C ALA A 94 12.74 -7.42 -2.36
N GLU A 95 11.75 -8.15 -1.86
CA GLU A 95 10.65 -8.70 -2.68
C GLU A 95 9.31 -8.32 -2.04
N LEU A 96 8.34 -7.95 -2.88
CA LEU A 96 6.98 -7.60 -2.46
C LEU A 96 6.04 -8.78 -2.69
N TYR A 97 5.22 -9.07 -1.69
CA TYR A 97 4.25 -10.16 -1.68
C TYR A 97 2.86 -9.67 -1.27
N ASP A 98 1.82 -10.29 -1.81
CA ASP A 98 0.45 -10.11 -1.31
C ASP A 98 0.21 -10.87 0.01
N GLU A 99 -1.02 -10.75 0.53
CA GLU A 99 -1.48 -11.43 1.75
C GLU A 99 -1.51 -12.97 1.63
N ASN A 100 -1.46 -13.51 0.41
CA ASN A 100 -1.45 -14.94 0.11
C ASN A 100 -0.04 -15.46 -0.23
N GLU A 101 1.00 -14.68 0.07
CA GLU A 101 2.40 -14.99 -0.23
C GLU A 101 2.70 -15.15 -1.73
N VAL A 102 1.88 -14.52 -2.58
CA VAL A 102 2.13 -14.46 -4.02
C VAL A 102 3.10 -13.32 -4.30
N PHE A 103 4.20 -13.64 -4.99
CA PHE A 103 5.18 -12.65 -5.43
C PHE A 103 4.55 -11.63 -6.38
N LEU A 104 4.76 -10.35 -6.10
CA LEU A 104 4.25 -9.23 -6.90
C LEU A 104 5.37 -8.49 -7.62
N TYR A 105 6.47 -8.17 -6.92
CA TYR A 105 7.50 -7.29 -7.48
C TYR A 105 8.87 -7.48 -6.83
N ASP A 106 9.94 -7.29 -7.60
CA ASP A 106 11.33 -7.26 -7.12
C ASP A 106 11.75 -5.80 -6.87
N LEU A 107 11.87 -5.44 -5.59
CA LEU A 107 12.24 -4.10 -5.12
C LEU A 107 13.76 -3.94 -4.93
N THR A 108 14.56 -4.99 -5.17
CA THR A 108 15.98 -5.06 -4.78
C THR A 108 16.78 -3.85 -5.23
N ASN A 109 16.66 -3.47 -6.50
CA ASN A 109 17.42 -2.35 -7.06
C ASN A 109 16.92 -1.01 -6.50
N SER A 110 15.60 -0.81 -6.42
CA SER A 110 14.99 0.42 -5.91
C SER A 110 15.35 0.67 -4.44
N VAL A 111 15.52 -0.41 -3.67
CA VAL A 111 15.81 -0.33 -2.25
C VAL A 111 17.30 -0.19 -1.98
N PHE A 112 18.12 -1.08 -2.54
CA PHE A 112 19.53 -1.18 -2.11
C PHE A 112 20.49 -0.35 -2.94
N ASN A 113 20.20 -0.03 -4.20
CA ASN A 113 21.07 0.86 -4.96
C ASN A 113 21.04 2.27 -4.35
N ASN A 114 19.84 2.73 -3.96
CA ASN A 114 19.65 4.01 -3.26
C ASN A 114 20.28 4.03 -1.87
N ALA A 115 20.22 2.92 -1.12
CA ALA A 115 20.84 2.83 0.21
C ALA A 115 22.38 2.97 0.17
N ILE A 116 23.00 2.63 -0.96
CA ILE A 116 24.46 2.63 -1.12
C ILE A 116 24.97 3.93 -1.75
N GLU A 117 24.17 4.53 -2.63
CA GLU A 117 24.46 5.83 -3.23
C GLU A 117 23.91 6.94 -2.32
N LEU A 118 24.79 7.57 -1.53
CA LEU A 118 24.45 8.71 -0.65
C LEU A 118 23.67 9.85 -1.36
N VAL A 119 23.70 9.88 -2.70
CA VAL A 119 22.84 10.70 -3.56
C VAL A 119 22.46 9.88 -4.79
N THR A 120 21.34 9.16 -4.74
CA THR A 120 20.73 8.58 -5.94
C THR A 120 19.93 9.66 -6.68
N PHE A 121 20.31 9.96 -7.93
CA PHE A 121 19.63 10.99 -8.73
C PHE A 121 18.44 10.43 -9.54
N GLU A 122 18.31 9.10 -9.62
CA GLU A 122 17.27 8.45 -10.41
C GLU A 122 16.19 7.89 -9.50
N LYS A 123 15.06 8.60 -9.43
CA LYS A 123 13.83 8.05 -8.85
C LYS A 123 13.47 6.76 -9.56
N GLN A 124 13.27 5.69 -8.78
CA GLN A 124 12.85 4.39 -9.29
C GLN A 124 11.33 4.31 -9.22
N TYR A 125 10.69 4.29 -10.38
CA TYR A 125 9.23 4.20 -10.51
C TYR A 125 8.81 2.78 -10.81
N ILE A 126 7.77 2.31 -10.13
CA ILE A 126 7.23 0.96 -10.30
C ILE A 126 5.71 1.01 -10.51
N ASP A 127 5.21 0.06 -11.31
CA ASP A 127 3.79 -0.06 -11.66
C ASP A 127 3.01 -0.68 -10.48
N LEU A 128 2.77 0.14 -9.46
CA LEU A 128 2.05 -0.22 -8.24
C LEU A 128 1.10 0.93 -7.86
N GLN A 129 0.23 0.68 -6.89
CA GLN A 129 -0.75 1.66 -6.43
C GLN A 129 -0.79 1.70 -4.91
N ILE A 130 -0.90 2.87 -4.31
CA ILE A 130 -1.18 3.00 -2.87
C ILE A 130 -2.69 3.22 -2.67
N CYS A 131 -3.30 4.00 -3.54
CA CYS A 131 -4.70 4.38 -3.48
C CYS A 131 -5.56 3.67 -4.53
N GLY A 132 -6.23 2.58 -4.17
CA GLY A 132 -7.14 1.90 -5.09
C GLY A 132 -7.43 0.47 -4.66
N SER A 133 -8.08 -0.30 -5.54
CA SER A 133 -8.38 -1.72 -5.30
C SER A 133 -7.12 -2.57 -5.22
N ASP A 134 -6.06 -2.21 -5.94
CA ASP A 134 -4.82 -2.97 -6.01
C ASP A 134 -3.72 -2.42 -5.09
N SER A 135 -4.13 -1.70 -4.05
CA SER A 135 -3.26 -1.05 -3.06
C SER A 135 -2.16 -1.98 -2.54
N ILE A 136 -0.95 -1.44 -2.41
CA ILE A 136 0.18 -2.13 -1.77
C ILE A 136 0.19 -2.00 -0.24
N ILE A 137 -0.75 -1.23 0.33
CA ILE A 137 -0.87 -1.14 1.78
C ILE A 137 -1.28 -2.49 2.36
N ASN A 138 -0.70 -2.85 3.51
CA ASN A 138 -0.79 -4.16 4.17
C ASN A 138 -0.17 -5.33 3.39
N LYS A 139 0.43 -5.07 2.21
CA LYS A 139 1.27 -6.06 1.54
C LYS A 139 2.61 -6.18 2.25
N VAL A 140 3.31 -7.26 1.99
CA VAL A 140 4.49 -7.65 2.77
C VAL A 140 5.75 -7.48 1.95
N VAL A 141 6.73 -6.76 2.50
CA VAL A 141 8.09 -6.74 1.99
C VAL A 141 8.92 -7.79 2.73
N VAL A 142 9.59 -8.63 1.96
CA VAL A 142 10.48 -9.68 2.46
C VAL A 142 11.90 -9.38 2.01
N ILE A 143 12.83 -9.37 2.97
CA ILE A 143 14.26 -9.28 2.69
C ILE A 143 14.85 -10.69 2.72
N LYS A 144 15.63 -11.03 1.70
CA LYS A 144 16.29 -12.32 1.57
C LYS A 144 17.80 -12.18 1.43
N ARG A 145 18.54 -13.14 1.96
CA ARG A 145 19.98 -13.34 1.71
C ARG A 145 20.18 -14.76 1.19
N ASP A 146 20.84 -14.91 0.04
CA ASP A 146 21.11 -16.22 -0.58
C ASP A 146 19.85 -17.12 -0.74
N GLY A 147 18.69 -16.48 -0.93
CA GLY A 147 17.38 -17.14 -1.07
C GLY A 147 16.67 -17.43 0.26
N GLU A 148 17.32 -17.23 1.40
CA GLU A 148 16.71 -17.37 2.73
C GLU A 148 16.04 -16.07 3.18
N GLU A 149 14.81 -16.16 3.69
CA GLU A 149 14.13 -15.04 4.37
C GLU A 149 14.87 -14.67 5.66
N ILE A 150 15.29 -13.40 5.74
CA ILE A 150 15.96 -12.83 6.91
C ILE A 150 15.08 -11.86 7.67
N ALA A 151 14.18 -11.15 6.98
CA ALA A 151 13.30 -10.15 7.55
C ALA A 151 12.00 -10.05 6.76
N ARG A 152 10.94 -9.62 7.44
CA ARG A 152 9.60 -9.47 6.90
C ARG A 152 8.90 -8.33 7.62
N ALA A 153 8.24 -7.46 6.87
CA ALA A 153 7.40 -6.42 7.44
C ALA A 153 6.29 -5.98 6.47
N GLU A 154 5.19 -5.51 7.02
CA GLU A 154 4.04 -5.00 6.28
C GLU A 154 4.23 -3.52 5.90
N ILE A 155 3.64 -3.12 4.78
CA ILE A 155 3.60 -1.72 4.35
C ILE A 155 2.45 -1.01 5.06
N TYR A 156 2.79 0.03 5.82
CA TYR A 156 1.84 0.89 6.52
C TYR A 156 1.63 2.21 5.79
N LYS A 157 0.46 2.83 5.97
CA LYS A 157 0.21 4.20 5.49
C LYS A 157 0.98 5.19 6.35
N LEU A 158 1.60 6.18 5.73
CA LEU A 158 2.12 7.33 6.48
C LEU A 158 0.92 8.19 6.91
N LEU A 159 0.70 8.37 8.22
CA LEU A 159 -0.40 9.23 8.69
C LEU A 159 -0.08 10.68 8.33
N ASP A 160 -0.96 11.32 7.57
CA ASP A 160 -0.87 12.75 7.27
C ASP A 160 -1.19 13.52 8.56
N TYR A 161 -0.16 13.96 9.28
CA TYR A 161 -0.33 14.86 10.40
C TYR A 161 -0.67 16.25 9.86
N THR A 162 -1.93 16.49 9.52
CA THR A 162 -2.42 17.85 9.35
C THR A 162 -2.34 18.54 10.71
N TYR A 163 -1.27 19.32 10.91
CA TYR A 163 -1.15 20.24 12.03
C TYR A 163 -2.27 21.28 11.90
N SER A 164 -3.36 21.14 12.67
CA SER A 164 -4.41 22.15 12.69
C SER A 164 -3.91 23.36 13.48
N ASP A 165 -3.48 24.41 12.78
CA ASP A 165 -3.22 25.75 13.33
C ASP A 165 -4.54 26.45 13.74
N GLU A 166 -5.37 25.79 14.55
CA GLU A 166 -6.56 26.40 15.18
C GLU A 166 -6.46 26.33 16.71
N GLU A 167 -5.44 26.97 17.28
CA GLU A 167 -5.55 27.56 18.62
C GLU A 167 -5.55 29.08 18.51
N GLY A 168 -6.64 29.62 17.95
CA GLY A 168 -7.06 30.99 18.18
C GLY A 168 -7.84 31.06 19.50
N TYR A 169 -7.15 31.28 20.61
CA TYR A 169 -7.80 31.64 21.88
C TYR A 169 -8.47 33.02 21.74
N TYR A 170 -9.79 33.06 21.91
CA TYR A 170 -10.56 34.28 22.17
C TYR A 170 -10.41 34.74 23.62
#